data_AF-A0A085ASC7-F1
#
_entry.id   AF-A0A085ASC7-F1
#
_cell.length_a   1.000
_cell.length_b   1.000
_cell.length_c   1.000
_cell.angle_alpha   90.00
_cell.angle_beta   90.00
_cell.angle_gamma   90.00
#
_symmetry.space_group_name_H-M   'P 1'
#
loop_
_entity.id
_entity.type
_entity.pdbx_description
1 polymer ?
#
loop_
_entity_poly.entity_id
_entity_poly.type
_entity_poly.pdbx_seq_one_letter_code
_entity_poly.pdbx_strand_id
1 'polypeptide(L)' 'MSDKPVVNIDNRNWYMFDLKYTDCDGRSFAIPFYAISRYHAACIVDDIRNTATLGDQTVEILKLD' A
#
# COMPACT_ATOMS: atom_id res chain seq x y z
N MET A 1 5.64 5.04 19.74
CA MET A 1 5.24 4.04 18.72
C MET A 1 3.95 4.56 18.15
N SER A 2 3.92 4.93 16.87
CA SER A 2 2.69 5.44 16.24
C SER A 2 1.82 4.22 15.96
N ASP A 3 0.69 4.10 16.66
CA ASP A 3 -0.27 3.02 16.45
C ASP A 3 -0.77 3.11 15.01
N LYS A 4 -0.29 2.21 14.15
CA LYS A 4 -0.79 2.12 12.79
C LYS A 4 -2.29 1.82 12.86
N PRO A 5 -3.15 2.57 12.15
CA PRO A 5 -4.59 2.37 12.22
C PRO A 5 -4.95 0.93 11.84
N VAL A 6 -5.72 0.28 12.72
CA VAL A 6 -6.39 -0.99 12.43
C VAL A 6 -7.80 -0.64 11.99
N VAL A 7 -8.22 -1.14 10.83
CA VAL A 7 -9.57 -0.92 10.31
C VAL A 7 -10.34 -2.23 10.41
N ASN A 8 -11.56 -2.19 10.93
CA ASN A 8 -12.46 -3.34 10.93
C ASN A 8 -13.39 -3.26 9.72
N ILE A 9 -13.37 -4.29 8.87
CA ILE A 9 -14.24 -4.45 7.70
C ILE A 9 -14.83 -5.85 7.80
N ASP A 10 -16.16 -5.97 7.75
CA ASP A 10 -16.88 -7.25 7.81
C ASP A 10 -16.44 -8.17 8.96
N ASN A 11 -16.33 -7.60 10.17
CA ASN A 11 -15.88 -8.30 11.38
C ASN A 11 -14.48 -8.91 11.27
N ARG A 12 -13.63 -8.38 10.38
CA ARG A 12 -12.22 -8.75 10.23
C ARG A 12 -11.33 -7.52 10.36
N ASN A 13 -10.25 -7.66 11.13
CA ASN A 13 -9.26 -6.61 11.28
C ASN A 13 -8.31 -6.59 10.07
N TRP A 14 -8.10 -5.39 9.56
CA TRP A 14 -7.11 -5.05 8.55
C TRP A 14 -6.05 -4.17 9.19
N TYR A 15 -4.79 -4.48 8.90
CA TYR A 15 -3.63 -3.83 9.46
C TYR A 15 -2.90 -3.07 8.36
N MET A 16 -2.43 -1.88 8.67
CA MET A 16 -1.68 -1.07 7.71
C MET A 16 -0.23 -1.54 7.61
N PHE A 17 0.22 -1.82 6.39
CA PHE A 17 1.58 -2.17 5.99
C PHE A 17 2.11 -1.12 5.03
N ASP A 18 3.44 -1.03 4.91
CA ASP A 18 4.08 -0.13 3.95
C ASP A 18 4.84 -0.96 2.93
N LEU A 19 4.50 -0.79 1.64
CA LEU A 19 5.34 -1.24 0.54
C LEU A 19 6.49 -0.25 0.39
N LYS A 20 7.72 -0.70 0.63
CA LYS A 20 8.92 0.11 0.46
C LYS A 20 9.49 -0.11 -0.93
N TYR A 21 9.75 0.98 -1.64
CA TYR A 21 10.36 0.99 -2.96
C TYR A 21 11.51 1.98 -2.99
N THR A 22 12.60 1.61 -3.67
CA THR A 22 13.74 2.49 -3.93
C THR A 22 13.90 2.60 -5.43
N ASP A 23 13.93 3.84 -5.93
CA ASP A 23 14.10 4.08 -7.36
C ASP A 23 15.56 4.01 -7.81
N CYS A 24 15.80 4.22 -9.11
CA CYS A 24 17.15 4.21 -9.70
C CYS A 24 18.07 5.31 -9.17
N ASP A 25 17.51 6.37 -8.57
CA ASP A 25 18.26 7.50 -8.00
C ASP A 25 18.53 7.31 -6.49
N GLY A 26 18.11 6.19 -5.91
CA GLY A 26 18.26 5.90 -4.48
C GLY A 26 17.20 6.56 -3.59
N ARG A 27 16.18 7.21 -4.17
CA ARG A 27 15.07 7.79 -3.39
C ARG A 27 14.17 6.67 -2.90
N SER A 28 13.85 6.72 -1.61
CA SER A 28 12.99 5.72 -0.97
C SER A 28 11.58 6.25 -0.79
N PHE A 29 10.60 5.47 -1.24
CA PHE A 29 9.18 5.75 -1.13
C PHE A 29 8.49 4.66 -0.32
N ALA A 30 7.43 5.04 0.38
CA ALA A 30 6.56 4.13 1.10
C ALA A 30 5.13 4.31 0.60
N ILE A 31 4.52 3.21 0.15
CA ILE A 31 3.12 3.19 -0.28
C ILE A 31 2.34 2.43 0.80
N PRO A 32 1.45 3.10 1.57
CA PRO A 32 0.66 2.43 2.59
C PRO A 32 -0.43 1.57 1.94
N PHE A 33 -0.67 0.39 2.48
CA PHE A 33 -1.77 -0.49 2.08
C PHE A 33 -2.27 -1.29 3.28
N TYR A 34 -3.48 -1.84 3.18
CA TYR A 34 -4.06 -2.66 4.23
C TYR A 34 -4.02 -4.14 3.86
N ALA A 35 -3.75 -4.99 4.86
CA ALA A 35 -3.88 -6.44 4.73
C ALA A 35 -4.32 -7.08 6.05
N ILE A 36 -4.96 -8.23 5.97
CA ILE A 36 -5.52 -8.95 7.13
C ILE A 36 -4.46 -9.72 7.94
N SER A 37 -3.27 -9.92 7.39
CA SER A 37 -2.14 -10.60 8.04
C SER A 37 -0.83 -10.30 7.32
N ARG A 38 0.31 -10.63 7.94
CA ARG A 38 1.64 -10.53 7.29
C ARG A 38 1.74 -11.40 6.04
N TYR A 39 1.11 -12.58 6.05
CA TYR A 39 1.10 -13.48 4.90
C TYR A 39 0.32 -12.87 3.73
N HIS A 40 -0.89 -12.35 4.00
CA HIS A 40 -1.67 -11.66 2.97
C HIS A 40 -0.91 -10.44 2.42
N ALA A 41 -0.24 -9.67 3.29
CA ALA A 41 0.60 -8.57 2.86
C ALA A 41 1.73 -9.02 1.91
N ALA A 42 2.38 -10.16 2.21
CA ALA A 42 3.42 -10.71 1.34
C ALA A 42 2.88 -11.13 -0.04
N CYS A 43 1.69 -11.74 -0.08
CA CYS A 43 1.02 -12.08 -1.35
C CYS A 43 0.74 -10.84 -2.19
N ILE A 44 0.17 -9.78 -1.59
CA ILE A 44 -0.08 -8.50 -2.30
C ILE A 44 1.22 -7.93 -2.87
N VAL A 45 2.31 -7.94 -2.10
CA VAL A 45 3.61 -7.43 -2.58
C VAL A 45 4.14 -8.25 -3.75
N ASP A 46 3.97 -9.58 -3.72
CA ASP A 46 4.39 -10.44 -4.81
C ASP A 46 3.55 -10.22 -6.07
N ASP A 47 2.23 -10.10 -5.93
CA ASP A 47 1.33 -9.75 -7.03
C ASP A 47 1.73 -8.40 -7.67
N ILE A 48 1.95 -7.35 -6.86
CA ILE A 48 2.42 -6.05 -7.35
C ILE A 48 3.74 -6.19 -8.12
N ARG A 49 4.70 -6.97 -7.61
CA ARG A 49 5.99 -7.17 -8.27
C ARG A 49 5.84 -7.84 -9.63
N ASN A 50 4.91 -8.79 -9.74
CA ASN A 50 4.76 -9.64 -10.91
C ASN A 50 3.81 -9.06 -11.96
N THR A 51 2.85 -8.22 -11.56
CA THR A 51 1.75 -7.79 -12.45
C THR A 51 1.59 -6.29 -12.59
N ALA A 52 2.27 -5.46 -11.79
CA ALA A 52 2.08 -4.02 -11.87
C ALA A 52 2.67 -3.43 -13.17
N THR A 53 1.92 -2.53 -13.80
CA THR A 53 2.36 -1.69 -14.91
C THR A 53 2.24 -0.22 -14.52
N LEU A 54 3.07 0.64 -15.12
CA LEU A 54 2.92 2.08 -14.95
C LEU A 54 1.58 2.54 -15.56
N GLY A 55 0.75 3.21 -14.77
CA GLY A 55 -0.47 3.85 -15.26
C GLY A 55 -0.19 5.23 -15.87
N ASP A 56 -1.22 5.84 -16.45
CA ASP A 56 -1.15 7.22 -16.95
C ASP A 56 -0.92 8.22 -15.80
N GLN A 57 -0.45 9.41 -16.15
CA GLN A 57 -0.24 10.49 -15.18
C GLN A 57 -1.56 10.88 -14.52
N THR A 58 -1.61 10.84 -13.17
CA THR A 58 -2.77 11.33 -12.42
C THR A 58 -2.82 12.86 -12.51
N VAL A 59 -3.75 13.41 -13.31
CA VAL A 59 -3.81 14.86 -13.61
C VAL A 59 -4.66 15.65 -12.59
N GLU A 60 -5.49 14.98 -11.77
CA GLU A 60 -6.32 15.69 -10.79
C GLU A 60 -6.60 14.83 -9.54
N ILE A 61 -6.30 15.37 -8.35
CA ILE A 61 -6.90 14.93 -7.09
C ILE A 61 -7.92 16.01 -6.74
N LEU A 62 -9.17 15.84 -7.19
CA LEU A 62 -10.28 16.68 -6.73
C LEU A 62 -10.52 16.39 -5.26
N LYS A 63 -10.29 17.40 -4.41
CA LYS A 63 -10.75 17.40 -3.04
C LYS A 63 -12.25 17.74 -3.09
N LEU A 64 -13.11 16.79 -2.73
CA LEU A 64 -14.52 17.12 -2.48
C LEU A 64 -14.59 17.79 -1.11
N ASP A 65 -15.14 19.02 -1.10
CA ASP A 65 -15.38 19.84 0.10
C ASP A 65 -16.44 19.23 1.03
#